data_AF-A0A6V7LFS3-F1
#
_entry.id   AF-A0A6V7LFS3-F1
#
_cell.length_a   1.000
_cell.length_b   1.000
_cell.length_c   1.000
_cell.angle_alpha   90.00
_cell.angle_beta   90.00
_cell.angle_gamma   90.00
#
_symmetry.space_group_name_H-M   'P 1'
#
loop_
_entity.id
_entity.type
_entity.pdbx_description
1 polymer ?
#
loop_
_entity_poly.entity_id
_entity_poly.type
_entity_poly.pdbx_seq_one_letter_code
_entity_poly.pdbx_strand_id
1 'polypeptide(L)'
;YTTQLYGKEINVFYSTPSCYIKALNEAQKTWVTKTDDFFPYSSDPHAFWTGYFTSRPTLKYFERLGNNFLQIIKQLSVLSKAGDSEDLQYFREVMGVMQHHDAVTGTEKQHVADDYARMLNNAFIRGEKIVTNSISRLSAENPSAPEDDFKSCLLLNISACEPVQDVNTFVATLYNPRSHPVSTYVRIPVSGKAYVVKDYIGTEILAQLVPIPVPVSQIPGRSSQATRELVFRALEVPPLGSQSFHITEKEGDDIFDEVNEPEPVNQIGGDLYNISVDISGDISIQWKDSNLQVRQSFQYYEGAKGNNSVFENRASGAYIFRPKDSNIHNFNYLGSHKFYKGPLVEELHVTLNSYVSQVVRVYNGEDKIEFDWLVGPIPVHDGIGKEIVT
;
A
#
# COMPACT_ATOMS: atom_id res chain seq x y z
N TYR A 1 16.41 35.73 -42.93
CA TYR A 1 17.16 35.27 -41.75
C TYR A 1 18.23 36.30 -41.45
N THR A 2 18.06 37.09 -40.39
CA THR A 2 19.05 38.09 -39.99
C THR A 2 20.23 37.36 -39.35
N THR A 3 21.38 37.37 -40.02
CA THR A 3 22.65 36.84 -39.48
C THR A 3 23.28 37.80 -38.47
N GLN A 4 22.59 38.85 -38.05
CA GLN A 4 23.10 39.83 -37.11
C GLN A 4 22.09 40.12 -36.00
N LEU A 5 22.54 40.00 -34.75
CA LEU A 5 21.86 40.49 -33.55
C LEU A 5 22.86 41.34 -32.76
N TYR A 6 22.53 42.61 -32.51
CA TYR A 6 23.43 43.59 -31.87
C TYR A 6 24.82 43.70 -32.53
N GLY A 7 24.90 43.58 -33.85
CA GLY A 7 26.16 43.68 -34.61
C GLY A 7 27.07 42.44 -34.53
N LYS A 8 26.62 41.33 -33.91
CA LYS A 8 27.33 40.04 -33.93
C LYS A 8 26.77 39.12 -35.00
N GLU A 9 27.65 38.44 -35.73
CA GLU A 9 27.26 37.41 -36.67
C GLU A 9 26.69 36.19 -35.92
N ILE A 10 25.48 35.77 -36.26
CA ILE A 10 24.79 34.62 -35.66
C ILE A 10 24.31 33.69 -36.77
N ASN A 11 24.53 32.39 -36.55
CA ASN A 11 23.94 31.33 -37.35
C ASN A 11 22.78 30.67 -36.57
N VAL A 12 21.59 30.63 -37.17
CA VAL A 12 20.38 30.03 -36.58
C VAL A 12 19.83 29.01 -37.56
N PHE A 13 19.65 27.77 -37.11
CA PHE A 13 19.14 26.67 -37.93
C PHE A 13 18.34 25.68 -37.07
N TYR A 14 17.47 24.91 -37.71
CA TYR A 14 16.74 23.83 -37.04
C TYR A 14 17.71 22.73 -36.59
N SER A 15 17.51 22.22 -35.38
CA SER A 15 18.39 21.23 -34.76
C SER A 15 17.60 20.30 -33.85
N THR A 16 18.29 19.33 -33.26
CA THR A 16 17.77 18.37 -32.29
C THR A 16 18.57 18.43 -30.98
N PRO A 17 18.04 17.92 -29.85
CA PRO A 17 18.82 17.81 -28.63
C PRO A 17 20.14 17.05 -28.81
N SER A 18 20.16 15.98 -29.61
CA SER A 18 21.38 15.22 -29.91
C SER A 18 22.42 16.03 -30.67
N CYS A 19 22.02 16.79 -31.68
CA CYS A 19 22.92 17.69 -32.42
C CYS A 19 23.47 18.81 -31.53
N TYR A 20 22.66 19.36 -30.63
CA TYR A 20 23.11 20.36 -29.67
C TYR A 20 24.18 19.80 -28.71
N ILE A 21 23.93 18.64 -28.10
CA ILE A 21 24.90 18.00 -27.19
C ILE A 21 26.18 17.62 -27.94
N LYS A 22 26.09 17.16 -29.19
CA LYS A 22 27.27 16.92 -30.04
C LYS A 22 28.12 18.18 -30.20
N ALA A 23 27.51 19.31 -30.55
CA ALA A 23 28.23 20.57 -30.70
C ALA A 23 28.88 21.05 -29.39
N LEU A 24 28.22 20.84 -28.24
CA LEU A 24 28.80 21.13 -26.92
C LEU A 24 30.02 20.25 -26.61
N ASN A 25 29.98 18.97 -26.99
CA ASN A 25 31.09 18.04 -26.82
C ASN A 25 32.28 18.41 -27.71
N GLU A 26 32.03 18.72 -28.99
CA GLU A 26 33.03 19.17 -29.96
C GLU A 26 33.69 20.51 -29.58
N ALA A 27 33.01 21.34 -28.78
CA ALA A 27 33.58 22.57 -28.25
C ALA A 27 34.72 22.34 -27.23
N GLN A 28 34.99 21.09 -26.82
CA GLN A 28 36.08 20.70 -25.92
C GLN A 28 36.18 21.55 -24.65
N LYS A 29 35.04 21.94 -24.09
CA LYS A 29 34.96 22.71 -22.85
C LYS A 29 35.03 21.80 -21.63
N THR A 30 35.54 22.33 -20.53
CA THR A 30 35.43 21.72 -19.21
C THR A 30 34.08 22.06 -18.58
N TRP A 31 33.42 21.06 -18.00
CA TRP A 31 32.12 21.20 -17.34
C TRP A 31 32.25 20.87 -15.86
N VAL A 32 31.38 21.45 -15.03
CA VAL A 32 31.32 21.13 -13.60
C VAL A 32 30.64 19.77 -13.39
N THR A 33 31.08 19.02 -12.37
CA THR A 33 30.45 17.77 -11.96
C THR A 33 29.33 18.03 -10.95
N LYS A 34 28.20 17.33 -11.08
CA LYS A 34 27.08 17.30 -10.11
C LYS A 34 26.76 15.83 -9.79
N THR A 35 26.60 15.52 -8.50
CA THR A 35 26.44 14.13 -8.02
C THR A 35 25.09 13.84 -7.37
N ASP A 36 24.47 14.82 -6.71
CA ASP A 36 23.19 14.62 -5.99
C ASP A 36 22.00 14.93 -6.90
N ASP A 37 20.79 14.95 -6.33
CA ASP A 37 19.56 15.23 -7.06
C ASP A 37 19.27 16.75 -7.27
N PHE A 38 18.03 17.00 -7.74
CA PHE A 38 17.43 18.32 -7.92
C PHE A 38 16.13 18.47 -7.12
N PHE A 39 16.00 17.78 -5.98
CA PHE A 39 14.86 17.91 -5.08
C PHE A 39 15.18 18.76 -3.85
N PRO A 40 14.17 19.44 -3.26
CA PRO A 40 12.84 19.67 -3.84
C PRO A 40 12.89 20.75 -4.93
N TYR A 41 12.02 20.63 -5.95
CA TYR A 41 11.84 21.68 -6.96
C TYR A 41 11.00 22.82 -6.39
N SER A 42 11.37 24.06 -6.73
CA SER A 42 10.62 25.26 -6.42
C SER A 42 10.58 26.19 -7.63
N SER A 43 9.38 26.61 -8.02
CA SER A 43 9.18 27.53 -9.15
C SER A 43 9.20 29.01 -8.75
N ASP A 44 8.95 29.30 -7.46
CA ASP A 44 8.99 30.63 -6.84
C ASP A 44 9.10 30.50 -5.30
N PRO A 45 9.37 31.58 -4.54
CA PRO A 45 9.68 31.50 -3.10
C PRO A 45 8.66 30.78 -2.22
N HIS A 46 7.40 30.65 -2.65
CA HIS A 46 6.33 30.00 -1.89
C HIS A 46 5.65 28.85 -2.66
N ALA A 47 6.33 28.31 -3.67
CA ALA A 47 5.86 27.21 -4.50
C ALA A 47 6.88 26.07 -4.51
N PHE A 48 7.08 25.42 -3.36
CA PHE A 48 7.83 24.16 -3.29
C PHE A 48 6.92 23.01 -3.71
N TRP A 49 7.33 22.27 -4.73
CA TRP A 49 6.54 21.19 -5.33
C TRP A 49 6.76 19.90 -4.56
N THR A 50 6.39 19.89 -3.29
CA THR A 50 6.49 18.73 -2.40
C THR A 50 5.11 18.16 -2.03
N GLY A 51 4.01 18.84 -2.40
CA GLY A 51 2.65 18.35 -2.18
C GLY A 51 2.33 17.12 -3.04
N TYR A 52 2.88 17.04 -4.25
CA TYR A 52 2.64 15.87 -5.11
C TYR A 52 3.34 14.60 -4.63
N PHE A 53 4.25 14.70 -3.65
CA PHE A 53 4.83 13.53 -2.98
C PHE A 53 3.75 12.70 -2.27
N THR A 54 2.64 13.34 -1.86
CA THR A 54 1.54 12.70 -1.13
C THR A 54 0.21 12.75 -1.87
N SER A 55 -0.02 13.70 -2.78
CA SER A 55 -1.29 13.84 -3.50
C SER A 55 -1.81 12.53 -4.11
N ARG A 56 -3.12 12.25 -3.96
CA ARG A 56 -3.75 10.98 -4.36
C ARG A 56 -3.02 9.72 -3.82
N PRO A 57 -2.86 9.58 -2.50
CA PRO A 57 -2.06 8.50 -1.91
C PRO A 57 -2.61 7.11 -2.24
N THR A 58 -3.94 6.97 -2.38
CA THR A 58 -4.58 5.71 -2.80
C THR A 58 -4.14 5.27 -4.20
N LEU A 59 -4.00 6.20 -5.15
CA LEU A 59 -3.55 5.87 -6.50
C LEU A 59 -2.05 5.53 -6.53
N LYS A 60 -1.23 6.22 -5.72
CA LYS A 60 0.18 5.86 -5.50
C LYS A 60 0.32 4.45 -4.94
N TYR A 61 -0.49 4.09 -3.95
CA TYR A 61 -0.48 2.74 -3.40
C TYR A 61 -0.95 1.70 -4.43
N PHE A 62 -2.01 2.00 -5.19
CA PHE A 62 -2.52 1.10 -6.22
C PHE A 62 -1.49 0.86 -7.32
N GLU A 63 -0.73 1.89 -7.73
CA GLU A 63 0.39 1.75 -8.67
C GLU A 63 1.47 0.81 -8.13
N ARG A 64 1.83 0.89 -6.84
CA ARG A 64 2.84 0.00 -6.23
C ARG A 64 2.39 -1.45 -6.21
N LEU A 65 1.11 -1.70 -5.90
CA LEU A 65 0.49 -3.02 -6.04
C LEU A 65 0.55 -3.49 -7.50
N GLY A 66 0.24 -2.61 -8.45
CA GLY A 66 0.29 -2.88 -9.89
C GLY A 66 1.69 -3.30 -10.36
N ASN A 67 2.74 -2.58 -9.94
CA ASN A 67 4.11 -2.95 -10.29
C ASN A 67 4.50 -4.30 -9.68
N ASN A 68 4.15 -4.55 -8.41
CA ASN A 68 4.42 -5.83 -7.76
C ASN A 68 3.75 -6.99 -8.52
N PHE A 69 2.46 -6.83 -8.82
CA PHE A 69 1.68 -7.85 -9.53
C PHE A 69 2.20 -8.07 -10.95
N LEU A 70 2.63 -7.02 -11.65
CA LEU A 70 3.29 -7.15 -12.96
C LEU A 70 4.57 -7.99 -12.89
N GLN A 71 5.38 -7.88 -11.82
CA GLN A 71 6.56 -8.74 -11.67
C GLN A 71 6.16 -10.21 -11.43
N ILE A 72 5.14 -10.46 -10.60
CA ILE A 72 4.59 -11.80 -10.37
C ILE A 72 4.14 -12.42 -11.70
N ILE A 73 3.35 -11.69 -12.48
CA ILE A 73 2.84 -12.17 -13.78
C ILE A 73 4.00 -12.51 -14.71
N LYS A 74 5.01 -11.62 -14.84
CA LYS A 74 6.19 -11.88 -15.69
C LYS A 74 6.94 -13.15 -15.27
N GLN A 75 7.14 -13.34 -13.97
CA GLN A 75 7.82 -14.54 -13.45
C GLN A 75 7.00 -15.79 -13.76
N LEU A 76 5.72 -15.78 -13.41
CA LEU A 76 4.84 -16.93 -13.63
C LEU A 76 4.68 -17.27 -15.10
N SER A 77 4.60 -16.29 -16.01
CA SER A 77 4.56 -16.52 -17.46
C SER A 77 5.78 -17.28 -17.98
N VAL A 78 6.96 -17.04 -17.40
CA VAL A 78 8.19 -17.76 -17.75
C VAL A 78 8.20 -19.15 -17.13
N LEU A 79 7.90 -19.24 -15.83
CA LEU A 79 7.91 -20.50 -15.07
C LEU A 79 6.89 -21.51 -15.63
N SER A 80 5.70 -21.05 -16.00
CA SER A 80 4.65 -21.88 -16.60
C SER A 80 4.82 -22.09 -18.12
N LYS A 81 5.87 -21.53 -18.71
CA LYS A 81 6.12 -21.52 -20.17
C LYS A 81 4.94 -20.98 -20.99
N ALA A 82 4.10 -20.12 -20.41
CA ALA A 82 3.01 -19.46 -21.11
C ALA A 82 3.53 -18.45 -22.15
N GLY A 83 4.74 -17.92 -21.95
CA GLY A 83 5.34 -16.95 -22.86
C GLY A 83 4.70 -15.57 -22.75
N ASP A 84 4.93 -14.73 -23.76
CA ASP A 84 4.35 -13.39 -23.81
C ASP A 84 2.91 -13.43 -24.33
N SER A 85 2.08 -12.47 -23.89
CA SER A 85 0.67 -12.40 -24.27
C SER A 85 0.20 -10.97 -24.42
N GLU A 86 -0.91 -10.76 -25.13
CA GLU A 86 -1.56 -9.45 -25.25
C GLU A 86 -1.97 -8.91 -23.87
N ASP A 87 -2.43 -9.78 -22.97
CA ASP A 87 -2.81 -9.41 -21.60
C ASP A 87 -1.60 -8.93 -20.78
N LEU A 88 -0.45 -9.59 -20.91
CA LEU A 88 0.80 -9.17 -20.26
C LEU A 88 1.31 -7.85 -20.87
N GLN A 89 1.25 -7.72 -22.19
CA GLN A 89 1.64 -6.49 -22.87
C GLN A 89 0.76 -5.30 -22.46
N TYR A 90 -0.57 -5.49 -22.39
CA TYR A 90 -1.50 -4.48 -21.89
C TYR A 90 -1.16 -4.04 -20.47
N PHE A 91 -0.84 -4.99 -19.57
CA PHE A 91 -0.44 -4.65 -18.21
C PHE A 91 0.85 -3.79 -18.20
N ARG A 92 1.85 -4.15 -19.01
CA ARG A 92 3.09 -3.35 -19.14
C ARG A 92 2.82 -1.93 -19.63
N GLU A 93 1.94 -1.78 -20.62
CA GLU A 93 1.56 -0.47 -21.17
C GLU A 93 0.87 0.39 -20.14
N VAL A 94 -0.11 -0.16 -19.40
CA VAL A 94 -0.80 0.54 -18.32
C VAL A 94 0.19 0.97 -17.24
N MET A 95 1.09 0.08 -16.81
CA MET A 95 2.12 0.46 -15.82
C MET A 95 3.08 1.52 -16.36
N GLY A 96 3.36 1.54 -17.66
CA GLY A 96 4.09 2.61 -18.32
C GLY A 96 3.35 3.95 -18.26
N VAL A 97 2.04 3.95 -18.53
CA VAL A 97 1.17 5.14 -18.40
C VAL A 97 1.14 5.63 -16.96
N MET A 98 1.07 4.73 -15.97
CA MET A 98 1.08 5.09 -14.55
C MET A 98 2.36 5.83 -14.13
N GLN A 99 3.48 5.67 -14.85
CA GLN A 99 4.71 6.44 -14.59
C GLN A 99 4.71 7.85 -15.20
N HIS A 100 3.67 8.25 -15.93
CA HIS A 100 3.52 9.62 -16.40
C HIS A 100 3.61 10.59 -15.21
N HIS A 101 4.26 11.73 -15.40
CA HIS A 101 4.54 12.70 -14.34
C HIS A 101 3.30 13.46 -13.83
N ASP A 102 2.12 13.19 -14.39
CA ASP A 102 0.81 13.60 -13.83
C ASP A 102 -0.06 12.42 -13.36
N ALA A 103 0.41 11.17 -13.51
CA ALA A 103 -0.32 9.99 -13.06
C ALA A 103 0.08 9.62 -11.63
N VAL A 104 1.23 8.96 -11.43
CA VAL A 104 1.69 8.58 -10.08
C VAL A 104 1.89 9.79 -9.15
N THR A 105 2.13 10.98 -9.69
CA THR A 105 2.26 12.23 -8.92
C THR A 105 0.92 12.74 -8.39
N GLY A 106 -0.21 12.36 -8.99
CA GLY A 106 -1.55 12.76 -8.57
C GLY A 106 -1.88 14.22 -8.87
N THR A 107 -1.35 14.76 -9.98
CA THR A 107 -1.47 16.17 -10.37
C THR A 107 -2.40 16.42 -11.57
N GLU A 108 -3.07 15.37 -12.02
CA GLU A 108 -4.11 15.33 -13.03
C GLU A 108 -5.51 15.75 -12.50
N LYS A 109 -6.43 16.02 -13.43
CA LYS A 109 -7.84 16.26 -13.12
C LYS A 109 -8.52 14.98 -12.64
N GLN A 110 -9.57 15.11 -11.82
CA GLN A 110 -10.25 13.95 -11.22
C GLN A 110 -10.65 12.86 -12.23
N HIS A 111 -11.30 13.22 -13.34
CA HIS A 111 -11.72 12.24 -14.35
C HIS A 111 -10.54 11.49 -15.01
N VAL A 112 -9.35 12.09 -15.04
CA VAL A 112 -8.13 11.44 -15.55
C VAL A 112 -7.59 10.46 -14.49
N ALA A 113 -7.63 10.85 -13.22
CA ALA A 113 -7.28 9.94 -12.11
C ALA A 113 -8.21 8.71 -12.07
N ASP A 114 -9.50 8.93 -12.28
CA ASP A 114 -10.50 7.86 -12.37
C ASP A 114 -10.21 6.94 -13.57
N ASP A 115 -9.75 7.50 -14.70
CA ASP A 115 -9.35 6.73 -15.87
C ASP A 115 -8.08 5.89 -15.62
N TYR A 116 -7.09 6.45 -14.93
CA TYR A 116 -5.89 5.71 -14.50
C TYR A 116 -6.25 4.55 -13.58
N ALA A 117 -7.11 4.77 -12.59
CA ALA A 117 -7.60 3.70 -11.72
C ALA A 117 -8.36 2.62 -12.50
N ARG A 118 -9.22 3.01 -13.46
CA ARG A 118 -9.96 2.09 -14.34
C ARG A 118 -9.02 1.26 -15.21
N MET A 119 -8.01 1.88 -15.82
CA MET A 119 -7.00 1.20 -16.64
C MET A 119 -6.21 0.19 -15.81
N LEU A 120 -5.75 0.59 -14.63
CA LEU A 120 -4.98 -0.27 -13.74
C LEU A 120 -5.83 -1.44 -13.22
N ASN A 121 -7.08 -1.21 -12.84
CA ASN A 121 -8.01 -2.28 -12.48
C ASN A 121 -8.22 -3.29 -13.62
N ASN A 122 -8.40 -2.81 -14.87
CA ASN A 122 -8.49 -3.70 -16.02
C ASN A 122 -7.21 -4.50 -16.28
N ALA A 123 -6.05 -3.91 -15.99
CA ALA A 123 -4.77 -4.62 -16.04
C ALA A 123 -4.73 -5.75 -15.00
N PHE A 124 -5.16 -5.50 -13.75
CA PHE A 124 -5.30 -6.53 -12.72
C PHE A 124 -6.20 -7.69 -13.16
N ILE A 125 -7.38 -7.42 -13.70
CA ILE A 125 -8.31 -8.46 -14.19
C ILE A 125 -7.67 -9.33 -15.28
N ARG A 126 -6.91 -8.72 -16.21
CA ARG A 126 -6.21 -9.46 -17.27
C ARG A 126 -5.01 -10.24 -16.71
N GLY A 127 -4.28 -9.64 -15.79
CA GLY A 127 -3.13 -10.24 -15.11
C GLY A 127 -3.52 -11.45 -14.26
N GLU A 128 -4.66 -11.39 -13.58
CA GLU A 128 -5.18 -12.49 -12.77
C GLU A 128 -5.38 -13.76 -13.61
N LYS A 129 -5.91 -13.65 -14.83
CA LYS A 129 -6.03 -14.81 -15.74
C LYS A 129 -4.70 -15.50 -15.98
N ILE A 130 -3.62 -14.72 -16.14
CA ILE A 130 -2.28 -15.26 -16.36
C ILE A 130 -1.77 -15.95 -15.09
N VAL A 131 -2.00 -15.35 -13.92
CA VAL A 131 -1.62 -15.93 -12.63
C VAL A 131 -2.36 -17.24 -12.41
N THR A 132 -3.69 -17.25 -12.54
CA THR A 132 -4.54 -18.43 -12.37
C THR A 132 -4.10 -19.56 -13.28
N ASN A 133 -3.97 -19.32 -14.59
CA ASN A 133 -3.55 -20.33 -15.54
C ASN A 133 -2.12 -20.83 -15.26
N SER A 134 -1.21 -19.95 -14.84
CA SER A 134 0.17 -20.33 -14.55
C SER A 134 0.29 -21.16 -13.28
N ILE A 135 -0.37 -20.75 -12.19
CA ILE A 135 -0.37 -21.52 -10.93
C ILE A 135 -1.08 -22.85 -11.13
N SER A 136 -2.19 -22.90 -11.85
CA SER A 136 -2.89 -24.13 -12.21
C SER A 136 -1.97 -25.12 -12.94
N ARG A 137 -1.28 -24.67 -13.99
CA ARG A 137 -0.30 -25.50 -14.72
C ARG A 137 0.90 -25.95 -13.87
N LEU A 138 1.37 -25.09 -12.98
CA LEU A 138 2.49 -25.40 -12.09
C LEU A 138 2.09 -26.37 -10.96
N SER A 139 0.80 -26.39 -10.59
CA SER A 139 0.25 -27.26 -9.54
C SER A 139 -0.20 -28.61 -10.09
N ALA A 140 -0.44 -28.71 -11.40
CA ALA A 140 -0.91 -29.94 -12.03
C ALA A 140 0.12 -31.08 -11.96
N GLU A 141 -0.28 -32.22 -11.40
CA GLU A 141 0.56 -33.43 -11.35
C GLU A 141 0.85 -33.98 -12.76
N ASN A 142 -0.12 -33.85 -13.67
CA ASN A 142 -0.03 -34.29 -15.05
C ASN A 142 -0.53 -33.16 -15.99
N PRO A 143 0.09 -32.95 -17.17
CA PRO A 143 -0.33 -31.91 -18.12
C PRO A 143 -1.76 -32.03 -18.66
N SER A 144 -2.43 -33.15 -18.42
CA SER A 144 -3.80 -33.43 -18.84
C SER A 144 -4.82 -33.30 -17.71
N ALA A 145 -4.40 -32.91 -16.50
CA ALA A 145 -5.30 -32.62 -15.41
C ALA A 145 -6.21 -31.42 -15.75
N PRO A 146 -7.46 -31.40 -15.27
CA PRO A 146 -8.30 -30.21 -15.38
C PRO A 146 -7.60 -28.99 -14.77
N GLU A 147 -7.76 -27.82 -15.37
CA GLU A 147 -7.25 -26.58 -14.79
C GLU A 147 -8.06 -26.24 -13.53
N ASP A 148 -7.37 -26.11 -12.39
CA ASP A 148 -7.94 -25.57 -11.15
C ASP A 148 -8.25 -24.07 -11.31
N ASP A 149 -9.42 -23.66 -10.80
CA ASP A 149 -9.87 -22.27 -10.79
C ASP A 149 -9.31 -21.53 -9.57
N PHE A 150 -8.15 -20.89 -9.74
CA PHE A 150 -7.59 -19.98 -8.74
C PHE A 150 -8.20 -18.58 -8.88
N LYS A 151 -8.50 -17.96 -7.74
CA LYS A 151 -8.97 -16.57 -7.65
C LYS A 151 -8.14 -15.78 -6.64
N SER A 152 -7.94 -14.49 -6.90
CA SER A 152 -7.14 -13.61 -6.05
C SER A 152 -8.03 -12.78 -5.12
N CYS A 153 -7.58 -12.60 -3.88
CA CYS A 153 -8.17 -11.63 -2.94
C CYS A 153 -7.55 -10.23 -3.16
N LEU A 154 -8.02 -9.46 -4.14
CA LEU A 154 -7.43 -8.14 -4.43
C LEU A 154 -7.88 -7.00 -3.49
N LEU A 155 -8.84 -7.27 -2.58
CA LEU A 155 -9.46 -6.27 -1.69
C LEU A 155 -9.14 -6.51 -0.21
N LEU A 156 -8.02 -7.17 0.09
CA LEU A 156 -7.59 -7.46 1.47
C LEU A 156 -7.37 -6.19 2.31
N ASN A 157 -7.05 -5.06 1.68
CA ASN A 157 -6.85 -3.77 2.37
C ASN A 157 -8.13 -3.23 3.03
N ILE A 158 -9.31 -3.68 2.61
CA ILE A 158 -10.60 -3.36 3.23
C ILE A 158 -11.20 -4.59 3.92
N SER A 159 -10.36 -5.59 4.24
CA SER A 159 -10.74 -6.88 4.80
C SER A 159 -11.91 -7.51 4.03
N ALA A 160 -11.77 -7.59 2.70
CA ALA A 160 -12.74 -8.24 1.82
C ALA A 160 -12.03 -9.21 0.86
N CYS A 161 -12.60 -10.41 0.73
CA CYS A 161 -12.21 -11.35 -0.32
C CYS A 161 -13.46 -12.13 -0.76
N GLU A 162 -13.97 -11.86 -1.97
CA GLU A 162 -15.19 -12.51 -2.50
C GLU A 162 -15.06 -14.04 -2.62
N PRO A 163 -13.93 -14.60 -3.10
CA PRO A 163 -13.77 -16.05 -3.23
C PRO A 163 -13.96 -16.89 -1.96
N VAL A 164 -13.85 -16.28 -0.77
CA VAL A 164 -13.90 -17.00 0.52
C VAL A 164 -15.16 -16.68 1.35
N GLN A 165 -16.10 -15.86 0.86
CA GLN A 165 -17.23 -15.41 1.69
C GLN A 165 -18.29 -16.50 1.93
N ASP A 166 -18.54 -17.34 0.93
CA ASP A 166 -19.64 -18.31 0.92
C ASP A 166 -19.14 -19.77 0.86
N VAL A 167 -17.93 -20.03 1.39
CA VAL A 167 -17.30 -21.36 1.38
C VAL A 167 -16.77 -21.75 2.75
N ASN A 168 -17.09 -22.98 3.17
CA ASN A 168 -16.64 -23.51 4.46
C ASN A 168 -15.27 -24.20 4.35
N THR A 169 -14.82 -24.54 3.15
CA THR A 169 -13.51 -25.16 2.92
C THR A 169 -12.90 -24.61 1.65
N PHE A 170 -11.63 -24.21 1.73
CA PHE A 170 -10.89 -23.65 0.61
C PHE A 170 -9.39 -23.90 0.77
N VAL A 171 -8.65 -23.73 -0.33
CA VAL A 171 -7.18 -23.82 -0.36
C VAL A 171 -6.61 -22.43 -0.59
N ALA A 172 -5.80 -21.94 0.34
CA ALA A 172 -5.04 -20.71 0.17
C ALA A 172 -3.65 -21.04 -0.37
N THR A 173 -3.32 -20.56 -1.57
CA THR A 173 -2.00 -20.75 -2.18
C THR A 173 -1.24 -19.43 -2.19
N LEU A 174 -0.07 -19.42 -1.55
CA LEU A 174 0.83 -18.28 -1.50
C LEU A 174 1.91 -18.46 -2.56
N TYR A 175 2.18 -17.43 -3.35
CA TYR A 175 3.32 -17.38 -4.25
C TYR A 175 4.35 -16.37 -3.73
N ASN A 176 5.60 -16.79 -3.61
CA ASN A 176 6.71 -15.94 -3.20
C ASN A 176 7.51 -15.48 -4.43
N PRO A 177 7.39 -14.19 -4.86
CA PRO A 177 8.13 -13.68 -6.01
C PRO A 177 9.61 -13.36 -5.71
N ARG A 178 10.11 -13.60 -4.50
CA ARG A 178 11.49 -13.35 -4.11
C ARG A 178 12.38 -14.55 -4.41
N SER A 179 13.68 -14.28 -4.54
CA SER A 179 14.72 -15.30 -4.77
C SER A 179 15.20 -16.01 -3.51
N HIS A 180 14.59 -15.76 -2.36
CA HIS A 180 14.88 -16.41 -1.07
C HIS A 180 13.58 -16.87 -0.40
N PRO A 181 13.63 -17.90 0.47
CA PRO A 181 12.49 -18.30 1.28
C PRO A 181 11.95 -17.14 2.10
N VAL A 182 10.63 -17.08 2.27
CA VAL A 182 9.97 -16.04 3.07
C VAL A 182 9.04 -16.70 4.08
N SER A 183 9.25 -16.40 5.35
CA SER A 183 8.27 -16.66 6.41
C SER A 183 7.45 -15.38 6.63
N THR A 184 6.12 -15.48 6.63
CA THR A 184 5.22 -14.32 6.76
C THR A 184 3.90 -14.71 7.41
N TYR A 185 3.22 -13.74 8.01
CA TYR A 185 1.85 -13.90 8.44
C TYR A 185 0.88 -13.70 7.28
N VAL A 186 -0.12 -14.57 7.21
CA VAL A 186 -1.22 -14.52 6.25
C VAL A 186 -2.45 -14.06 6.99
N ARG A 187 -3.23 -13.17 6.38
CA ARG A 187 -4.51 -12.66 6.92
C ARG A 187 -5.60 -12.85 5.88
N ILE A 188 -6.66 -13.58 6.22
CA ILE A 188 -7.78 -13.86 5.30
C ILE A 188 -9.08 -13.40 5.96
N PRO A 189 -9.86 -12.49 5.33
CA PRO A 189 -11.17 -12.09 5.85
C PRO A 189 -12.14 -13.26 5.83
N VAL A 190 -12.76 -13.54 6.97
CA VAL A 190 -13.66 -14.68 7.18
C VAL A 190 -14.92 -14.28 7.96
N SER A 191 -15.99 -15.05 7.76
CA SER A 191 -17.29 -14.89 8.42
C SER A 191 -17.51 -15.91 9.55
N GLY A 192 -16.84 -17.06 9.46
CA GLY A 192 -16.98 -18.18 10.39
C GLY A 192 -16.37 -17.95 11.76
N LYS A 193 -16.71 -18.85 12.68
CA LYS A 193 -16.39 -18.71 14.10
C LYS A 193 -15.12 -19.43 14.55
N ALA A 194 -14.71 -20.45 13.80
CA ALA A 194 -13.56 -21.27 14.11
C ALA A 194 -13.06 -21.97 12.83
N TYR A 195 -11.75 -22.11 12.68
CA TYR A 195 -11.12 -22.68 11.50
C TYR A 195 -10.01 -23.65 11.89
N VAL A 196 -9.84 -24.69 11.08
CA VAL A 196 -8.66 -25.54 11.06
C VAL A 196 -7.82 -25.12 9.87
N VAL A 197 -6.54 -24.80 10.11
CA VAL A 197 -5.57 -24.53 9.05
C VAL A 197 -4.56 -25.67 9.03
N LYS A 198 -4.44 -26.34 7.88
CA LYS A 198 -3.44 -27.38 7.64
C LYS A 198 -2.48 -26.96 6.55
N ASP A 199 -1.21 -27.28 6.73
CA ASP A 199 -0.20 -27.12 5.69
C ASP A 199 -0.35 -28.18 4.57
N TYR A 200 0.55 -28.13 3.60
CA TYR A 200 0.58 -29.02 2.43
C TYR A 200 0.89 -30.49 2.77
N ILE A 201 1.37 -30.81 3.98
CA ILE A 201 1.56 -32.20 4.44
C ILE A 201 0.42 -32.66 5.36
N GLY A 202 -0.60 -31.82 5.59
CA GLY A 202 -1.76 -32.13 6.43
C GLY A 202 -1.57 -31.85 7.92
N THR A 203 -0.46 -31.22 8.32
CA THR A 203 -0.21 -30.83 9.70
C THR A 203 -1.05 -29.62 10.06
N GLU A 204 -1.80 -29.71 11.15
CA GLU A 204 -2.54 -28.57 11.68
C GLU A 204 -1.55 -27.54 12.27
N ILE A 205 -1.70 -26.29 11.84
CA ILE A 205 -0.88 -25.17 12.30
C ILE A 205 -1.72 -24.22 13.14
N LEU A 206 -1.06 -23.53 14.05
CA LEU A 206 -1.71 -22.54 14.89
C LEU A 206 -2.31 -21.42 14.04
N ALA A 207 -3.58 -21.11 14.29
CA ALA A 207 -4.30 -20.00 13.70
C ALA A 207 -4.97 -19.17 14.80
N GLN A 208 -5.24 -17.91 14.50
CA GLN A 208 -5.83 -16.93 15.40
C GLN A 208 -6.89 -16.13 14.66
N LEU A 209 -8.04 -15.88 15.29
CA LEU A 209 -9.07 -15.00 14.75
C LEU A 209 -8.98 -13.62 15.41
N VAL A 210 -8.89 -12.59 14.58
CA VAL A 210 -8.83 -11.19 15.02
C VAL A 210 -10.05 -10.44 14.48
N PRO A 211 -10.76 -9.63 15.30
CA PRO A 211 -11.90 -8.86 14.79
C PRO A 211 -11.47 -7.80 13.78
N ILE A 212 -12.26 -7.59 12.73
CA ILE A 212 -12.02 -6.50 11.79
C ILE A 212 -12.26 -5.16 12.52
N PRO A 213 -11.33 -4.19 12.42
CA PRO A 213 -11.52 -2.87 13.03
C PRO A 213 -12.82 -2.21 12.55
N VAL A 214 -13.58 -1.61 13.49
CA VAL A 214 -14.86 -0.95 13.17
C VAL A 214 -14.74 0.08 12.03
N PRO A 215 -13.69 0.94 11.97
CA PRO A 215 -13.53 1.87 10.85
C PRO A 215 -13.37 1.17 9.49
N VAL A 216 -12.75 -0.02 9.45
CA VAL A 216 -12.57 -0.81 8.22
C VAL A 216 -13.88 -1.44 7.77
N SER A 217 -14.66 -2.00 8.70
CA SER A 217 -15.97 -2.61 8.37
C SER A 217 -16.99 -1.60 7.87
N GLN A 218 -16.81 -0.32 8.20
CA GLN A 218 -17.67 0.80 7.80
C GLN A 218 -17.17 1.60 6.58
N ILE A 219 -16.09 1.15 5.91
CA ILE A 219 -15.59 1.82 4.70
C ILE A 219 -16.70 1.90 3.65
N PRO A 220 -17.03 3.11 3.14
CA PRO A 220 -17.99 3.26 2.05
C PRO A 220 -17.57 2.44 0.83
N GLY A 221 -18.49 1.62 0.31
CA GLY A 221 -18.24 0.75 -0.84
C GLY A 221 -17.62 -0.61 -0.49
N ARG A 222 -17.32 -0.89 0.79
CA ARG A 222 -16.94 -2.24 1.21
C ARG A 222 -18.13 -3.20 1.05
N SER A 223 -17.94 -4.24 0.25
CA SER A 223 -18.92 -5.31 0.04
C SER A 223 -18.37 -6.64 0.55
N SER A 224 -18.55 -6.93 1.84
CA SER A 224 -18.13 -8.19 2.44
C SER A 224 -18.85 -8.51 3.74
N GLN A 225 -19.21 -9.79 3.93
CA GLN A 225 -19.77 -10.32 5.18
C GLN A 225 -18.70 -10.72 6.21
N ALA A 226 -17.41 -10.61 5.87
CA ALA A 226 -16.34 -10.93 6.79
C ALA A 226 -16.41 -10.01 8.01
N THR A 227 -16.29 -10.60 9.21
CA THR A 227 -16.29 -9.91 10.50
C THR A 227 -14.96 -10.05 11.23
N ARG A 228 -14.12 -11.00 10.78
CA ARG A 228 -12.84 -11.36 11.38
C ARG A 228 -11.79 -11.59 10.30
N GLU A 229 -10.54 -11.59 10.70
CA GLU A 229 -9.41 -12.03 9.89
C GLU A 229 -8.81 -13.27 10.53
N LEU A 230 -8.71 -14.33 9.73
CA LEU A 230 -7.96 -15.55 10.06
C LEU A 230 -6.48 -15.27 9.84
N VAL A 231 -5.70 -15.37 10.91
CA VAL A 231 -4.27 -15.12 10.93
C VAL A 231 -3.53 -16.42 11.20
N PHE A 232 -2.56 -16.75 10.36
CA PHE A 232 -1.63 -17.87 10.58
C PHE A 232 -0.25 -17.52 10.01
N ARG A 233 0.79 -18.24 10.44
CA ARG A 233 2.15 -18.03 9.94
C ARG A 233 2.48 -19.06 8.86
N ALA A 234 2.78 -18.59 7.66
CA ALA A 234 3.40 -19.39 6.62
C ALA A 234 4.93 -19.38 6.83
N LEU A 235 5.52 -20.56 6.95
CA LEU A 235 6.95 -20.72 7.18
C LEU A 235 7.64 -21.18 5.89
N GLU A 236 8.76 -20.52 5.57
CA GLU A 236 9.67 -20.91 4.50
C GLU A 236 8.98 -21.07 3.13
N VAL A 237 8.09 -20.14 2.75
CA VAL A 237 7.48 -20.15 1.41
C VAL A 237 8.62 -20.10 0.37
N PRO A 238 8.74 -21.09 -0.51
CA PRO A 238 9.95 -21.31 -1.30
C PRO A 238 10.26 -20.15 -2.26
N PRO A 239 11.53 -19.91 -2.59
CA PRO A 239 11.92 -18.84 -3.52
C PRO A 239 11.34 -19.10 -4.92
N LEU A 240 10.70 -18.08 -5.52
CA LEU A 240 10.03 -18.19 -6.81
C LEU A 240 9.08 -19.39 -6.90
N GLY A 241 8.47 -19.74 -5.76
CA GLY A 241 7.64 -20.93 -5.61
C GLY A 241 6.38 -20.63 -4.81
N SER A 242 5.57 -21.67 -4.63
CA SER A 242 4.31 -21.59 -3.90
C SER A 242 4.21 -22.58 -2.75
N GLN A 243 3.33 -22.26 -1.81
CA GLN A 243 2.94 -23.13 -0.70
C GLN A 243 1.43 -23.01 -0.49
N SER A 244 0.76 -24.14 -0.28
CA SER A 244 -0.70 -24.21 -0.14
C SER A 244 -1.11 -24.63 1.27
N PHE A 245 -2.25 -24.09 1.72
CA PHE A 245 -2.84 -24.35 3.02
C PHE A 245 -4.31 -24.73 2.86
N HIS A 246 -4.72 -25.83 3.49
CA HIS A 246 -6.10 -26.28 3.53
C HIS A 246 -6.79 -25.63 4.73
N ILE A 247 -7.86 -24.88 4.48
CA ILE A 247 -8.59 -24.15 5.50
C ILE A 247 -10.02 -24.65 5.52
N THR A 248 -10.48 -25.07 6.69
CA THR A 248 -11.83 -25.61 6.90
C THR A 248 -12.46 -24.96 8.12
N GLU A 249 -13.63 -24.36 7.95
CA GLU A 249 -14.47 -23.90 9.06
C GLU A 249 -14.93 -25.10 9.90
N LYS A 250 -14.85 -24.98 11.24
CA LYS A 250 -15.32 -26.02 12.15
C LYS A 250 -16.84 -25.94 12.31
N GLU A 251 -17.52 -27.08 12.29
CA GLU A 251 -18.98 -27.17 12.51
C GLU A 251 -19.32 -27.54 13.97
N GLY A 252 -20.26 -26.81 14.57
CA GLY A 252 -20.80 -27.07 15.92
C GLY A 252 -21.05 -25.78 16.70
N ASP A 253 -22.19 -25.67 17.37
CA ASP A 253 -22.62 -24.45 18.09
C ASP A 253 -21.68 -24.04 19.24
N ASP A 254 -20.89 -24.99 19.77
CA ASP A 254 -19.96 -24.82 20.89
C ASP A 254 -18.48 -24.74 20.46
N ILE A 255 -18.17 -24.77 19.17
CA ILE A 255 -16.79 -24.70 18.68
C ILE A 255 -16.45 -23.25 18.32
N PHE A 256 -15.81 -22.57 19.26
CA PHE A 256 -15.22 -21.26 19.05
C PHE A 256 -13.71 -21.41 19.13
N ASP A 257 -12.99 -21.00 18.08
CA ASP A 257 -11.61 -20.59 18.32
C ASP A 257 -11.69 -19.34 19.20
N GLU A 258 -10.74 -19.18 20.12
CA GLU A 258 -10.62 -17.93 20.87
C GLU A 258 -10.41 -16.80 19.86
N VAL A 259 -11.48 -16.05 19.62
CA VAL A 259 -11.37 -14.73 19.02
C VAL A 259 -10.58 -13.92 20.03
N ASN A 260 -9.59 -13.17 19.55
CA ASN A 260 -8.99 -12.17 20.40
C ASN A 260 -10.09 -11.19 20.81
N GLU A 261 -10.61 -11.36 22.02
CA GLU A 261 -11.50 -10.42 22.65
C GLU A 261 -10.68 -9.24 23.20
N PRO A 262 -11.29 -8.05 23.35
CA PRO A 262 -10.61 -6.94 23.98
C PRO A 262 -10.21 -7.33 25.41
N GLU A 263 -8.91 -7.27 25.70
CA GLU A 263 -8.41 -7.56 27.04
C GLU A 263 -8.40 -6.29 27.91
N PRO A 264 -8.68 -6.40 29.22
CA PRO A 264 -8.57 -5.28 30.18
C PRO A 264 -7.10 -5.00 30.54
N VAL A 265 -6.24 -4.90 29.54
CA VAL A 265 -4.83 -4.54 29.65
C VAL A 265 -4.61 -3.11 29.18
N ASN A 266 -3.47 -2.53 29.53
CA ASN A 266 -3.08 -1.18 29.13
C ASN A 266 -1.93 -1.14 28.11
N GLN A 267 -1.44 -2.31 27.68
CA GLN A 267 -0.34 -2.43 26.73
C GLN A 267 -0.33 -3.76 25.98
N ILE A 268 0.21 -3.72 24.76
CA ILE A 268 0.67 -4.86 23.96
C ILE A 268 2.18 -4.75 23.73
N GLY A 269 2.76 -5.65 22.95
CA GLY A 269 4.12 -5.53 22.43
C GLY A 269 4.94 -6.82 22.41
N GLY A 270 4.30 -7.97 22.67
CA GLY A 270 4.96 -9.28 22.67
C GLY A 270 6.16 -9.29 23.62
N ASP A 271 7.28 -9.87 23.18
CA ASP A 271 8.50 -9.95 23.99
C ASP A 271 9.36 -8.69 23.94
N LEU A 272 9.32 -7.94 22.84
CA LEU A 272 10.30 -6.89 22.54
C LEU A 272 9.88 -5.48 22.97
N TYR A 273 8.57 -5.22 23.03
CA TYR A 273 8.04 -3.86 23.19
C TYR A 273 7.01 -3.76 24.33
N ASN A 274 6.88 -2.58 24.89
CA ASN A 274 5.71 -2.14 25.64
C ASN A 274 5.07 -1.01 24.84
N ILE A 275 3.91 -1.27 24.24
CA ILE A 275 3.17 -0.33 23.40
C ILE A 275 1.85 0.00 24.09
N SER A 276 1.63 1.29 24.34
CA SER A 276 0.44 1.81 25.01
C SER A 276 -0.08 3.07 24.32
N VAL A 277 -1.28 3.50 24.71
CA VAL A 277 -1.90 4.76 24.26
C VAL A 277 -1.90 5.75 25.41
N ASP A 278 -1.46 6.98 25.16
CA ASP A 278 -1.50 8.04 26.16
C ASP A 278 -2.87 8.75 26.23
N ILE A 279 -3.00 9.72 27.14
CA ILE A 279 -4.23 10.50 27.31
C ILE A 279 -4.62 11.34 26.08
N SER A 280 -3.68 11.57 25.17
CA SER A 280 -3.85 12.31 23.93
C SER A 280 -4.09 11.40 22.73
N GLY A 281 -4.20 10.08 22.94
CA GLY A 281 -4.41 9.11 21.86
C GLY A 281 -3.15 8.74 21.10
N ASP A 282 -1.97 9.20 21.53
CA ASP A 282 -0.71 8.92 20.88
C ASP A 282 -0.13 7.58 21.33
N ILE A 283 0.62 6.94 20.43
CA ILE A 283 1.21 5.62 20.67
C ILE A 283 2.59 5.81 21.31
N SER A 284 2.75 5.30 22.53
CA SER A 284 4.05 5.22 23.21
C SER A 284 4.62 3.82 23.02
N ILE A 285 5.83 3.73 22.46
CA ILE A 285 6.56 2.49 22.20
C ILE A 285 7.83 2.53 23.04
N GLN A 286 7.98 1.57 23.95
CA GLN A 286 9.19 1.38 24.74
C GLN A 286 9.79 0.02 24.42
N TRP A 287 11.06 -0.02 23.99
CA TRP A 287 11.78 -1.28 23.86
C TRP A 287 12.09 -1.82 25.25
N LYS A 288 11.93 -3.13 25.47
CA LYS A 288 12.19 -3.73 26.79
C LYS A 288 13.68 -3.89 27.10
N ASP A 289 14.47 -4.14 26.07
CA ASP A 289 15.92 -4.39 26.19
C ASP A 289 16.77 -3.12 26.01
N SER A 290 16.16 -1.96 25.80
CA SER A 290 16.87 -0.69 25.67
C SER A 290 16.08 0.46 26.27
N ASN A 291 16.77 1.57 26.57
CA ASN A 291 16.10 2.81 27.00
C ASN A 291 15.56 3.62 25.81
N LEU A 292 15.27 2.99 24.67
CA LEU A 292 14.67 3.64 23.52
C LEU A 292 13.17 3.78 23.72
N GLN A 293 12.69 5.01 23.67
CA GLN A 293 11.27 5.35 23.66
C GLN A 293 10.95 6.12 22.39
N VAL A 294 9.89 5.72 21.70
CA VAL A 294 9.36 6.41 20.53
C VAL A 294 7.90 6.75 20.78
N ARG A 295 7.49 7.96 20.39
CA ARG A 295 6.10 8.37 20.35
C ARG A 295 5.69 8.57 18.89
N GLN A 296 4.61 7.93 18.48
CA GLN A 296 3.95 8.18 17.21
C GLN A 296 2.62 8.89 17.47
N SER A 297 2.31 9.87 16.64
CA SER A 297 1.18 10.77 16.83
C SER A 297 0.67 11.25 15.48
N PHE A 298 -0.61 11.56 15.37
CA PHE A 298 -1.16 12.18 14.17
C PHE A 298 -1.34 13.69 14.35
N GLN A 299 -0.97 14.44 13.32
CA GLN A 299 -1.21 15.87 13.24
C GLN A 299 -1.64 16.28 11.83
N TYR A 300 -1.87 17.57 11.61
CA TYR A 300 -2.05 18.13 10.28
C TYR A 300 -1.51 19.55 10.15
N TYR A 301 -1.18 19.92 8.93
CA TYR A 301 -0.99 21.31 8.53
C TYR A 301 -2.26 21.87 7.90
N GLU A 302 -2.57 23.14 8.18
CA GLU A 302 -3.57 23.87 7.41
C GLU A 302 -2.97 24.33 6.08
N GLY A 303 -3.61 24.01 4.96
CA GLY A 303 -3.16 24.46 3.65
C GLY A 303 -3.39 25.97 3.44
N ALA A 304 -2.38 26.68 2.95
CA ALA A 304 -2.50 28.09 2.62
C ALA A 304 -3.56 28.33 1.53
N LYS A 305 -4.41 29.33 1.75
CA LYS A 305 -5.38 29.82 0.76
C LYS A 305 -4.76 30.92 -0.07
N GLY A 306 -5.08 30.95 -1.36
CA GLY A 306 -4.56 31.96 -2.27
C GLY A 306 -5.21 31.92 -3.65
N ASN A 307 -5.09 33.02 -4.38
CA ASN A 307 -5.60 33.14 -5.75
C ASN A 307 -4.55 32.81 -6.83
N ASN A 308 -3.31 32.51 -6.41
CA ASN A 308 -2.19 32.22 -7.31
C ASN A 308 -1.86 33.34 -8.33
N SER A 309 -2.33 34.58 -8.11
CA SER A 309 -2.06 35.69 -9.03
C SER A 309 -0.65 36.28 -8.88
N VAL A 310 -0.08 36.17 -7.68
CA VAL A 310 1.29 36.62 -7.32
C VAL A 310 1.93 35.60 -6.37
N PHE A 311 3.25 35.68 -6.17
CA PHE A 311 4.02 34.71 -5.38
C PHE A 311 3.59 34.67 -3.91
N GLU A 312 3.18 35.81 -3.35
CA GLU A 312 2.70 35.94 -1.96
C GLU A 312 1.36 35.20 -1.74
N ASN A 313 0.58 35.04 -2.80
CA ASN A 313 -0.78 34.47 -2.79
C ASN A 313 -0.84 33.04 -3.33
N ARG A 314 0.26 32.26 -3.25
CA ARG A 314 0.27 30.85 -3.64
C ARG A 314 -0.63 30.01 -2.72
N ALA A 315 -1.49 29.18 -3.27
CA ALA A 315 -2.27 28.22 -2.48
C ALA A 315 -1.51 26.88 -2.36
N SER A 316 -1.75 26.15 -1.27
CA SER A 316 -1.45 24.71 -1.24
C SER A 316 -2.35 23.98 -2.24
N GLY A 317 -1.88 22.87 -2.82
CA GLY A 317 -2.64 22.11 -3.81
C GLY A 317 -1.91 20.84 -4.25
N ALA A 318 -2.35 20.25 -5.37
CA ALA A 318 -1.82 18.96 -5.82
C ALA A 318 -0.29 18.95 -6.01
N TYR A 319 0.29 20.04 -6.51
CA TYR A 319 1.73 20.19 -6.71
C TYR A 319 2.44 20.72 -5.47
N ILE A 320 1.93 21.83 -4.94
CA ILE A 320 2.61 22.67 -3.96
C ILE A 320 2.13 22.31 -2.56
N PHE A 321 3.06 22.02 -1.66
CA PHE A 321 2.79 22.04 -0.22
C PHE A 321 3.15 23.43 0.30
N ARG A 322 2.13 24.22 0.67
CA ARG A 322 2.32 25.50 1.33
C ARG A 322 1.45 25.52 2.58
N PRO A 323 1.99 25.18 3.76
CA PRO A 323 1.23 25.33 4.99
C PRO A 323 0.94 26.83 5.21
N LYS A 324 -0.23 27.13 5.78
CA LYS A 324 -0.71 28.49 6.04
C LYS A 324 0.24 29.28 6.94
N ASP A 325 0.85 28.59 7.91
CA ASP A 325 1.91 29.08 8.77
C ASP A 325 2.80 27.90 9.20
N SER A 326 3.79 28.13 10.06
CA SER A 326 4.73 27.11 10.51
C SER A 326 4.19 26.21 11.62
N ASN A 327 2.94 26.37 12.05
CA ASN A 327 2.35 25.56 13.11
C ASN A 327 1.80 24.25 12.57
N ILE A 328 1.96 23.23 13.40
CA ILE A 328 1.37 21.91 13.23
C ILE A 328 0.22 21.77 14.24
N HIS A 329 -0.90 21.21 13.81
CA HIS A 329 -2.10 21.10 14.63
C HIS A 329 -2.30 19.66 15.11
N ASN A 330 -2.45 19.50 16.43
CA ASN A 330 -2.81 18.22 17.03
C ASN A 330 -4.31 17.95 16.84
N PHE A 331 -4.66 16.67 16.74
CA PHE A 331 -6.05 16.25 16.88
C PHE A 331 -6.46 16.20 18.35
N ASN A 332 -7.74 16.47 18.61
CA ASN A 332 -8.33 16.14 19.89
C ASN A 332 -8.66 14.65 19.89
N TYR A 333 -8.16 13.91 20.87
CA TYR A 333 -8.53 12.52 21.07
C TYR A 333 -9.96 12.43 21.60
N LEU A 334 -10.87 12.00 20.74
CA LEU A 334 -12.29 11.87 21.02
C LEU A 334 -12.82 10.45 20.80
N GLY A 335 -11.97 9.55 20.29
CA GLY A 335 -12.34 8.19 20.01
C GLY A 335 -12.01 7.23 21.17
N SER A 336 -11.51 6.05 20.81
CA SER A 336 -11.31 4.95 21.76
C SER A 336 -10.17 4.06 21.32
N HIS A 337 -9.68 3.22 22.24
CA HIS A 337 -8.73 2.18 21.90
C HIS A 337 -9.12 0.85 22.54
N LYS A 338 -8.66 -0.24 21.93
CA LYS A 338 -8.82 -1.62 22.43
C LYS A 338 -7.53 -2.40 22.20
N PHE A 339 -7.15 -3.19 23.21
CA PHE A 339 -6.01 -4.09 23.15
C PHE A 339 -6.48 -5.51 22.93
N TYR A 340 -5.81 -6.22 22.04
CA TYR A 340 -6.09 -7.60 21.67
C TYR A 340 -4.79 -8.37 21.79
N LYS A 341 -4.76 -9.42 22.62
CA LYS A 341 -3.60 -10.31 22.69
C LYS A 341 -3.94 -11.68 22.13
N GLY A 342 -2.98 -12.25 21.45
CA GLY A 342 -3.08 -13.59 20.89
C GLY A 342 -1.71 -14.17 20.63
N PRO A 343 -1.62 -15.49 20.42
CA PRO A 343 -0.35 -16.20 20.34
C PRO A 343 0.43 -15.92 19.03
N LEU A 344 -0.22 -15.39 18.00
CA LEU A 344 0.37 -15.05 16.71
C LEU A 344 0.57 -13.56 16.51
N VAL A 345 -0.40 -12.76 16.96
CA VAL A 345 -0.36 -11.29 16.84
C VAL A 345 -1.07 -10.64 18.02
N GLU A 346 -0.45 -9.58 18.54
CA GLU A 346 -1.10 -8.62 19.43
C GLU A 346 -1.44 -7.36 18.65
N GLU A 347 -2.64 -6.81 18.86
CA GLU A 347 -3.12 -5.63 18.16
C GLU A 347 -3.66 -4.56 19.11
N LEU A 348 -3.39 -3.32 18.77
CA LEU A 348 -3.94 -2.14 19.41
C LEU A 348 -4.75 -1.39 18.36
N HIS A 349 -6.07 -1.45 18.49
CA HIS A 349 -6.98 -0.71 17.61
C HIS A 349 -7.24 0.65 18.24
N VAL A 350 -6.89 1.72 17.53
CA VAL A 350 -7.08 3.10 17.98
C VAL A 350 -7.97 3.83 16.98
N THR A 351 -9.04 4.42 17.48
CA THR A 351 -9.83 5.42 16.75
C THR A 351 -9.52 6.76 17.39
N LEU A 352 -8.84 7.64 16.66
CA LEU A 352 -8.44 8.96 17.18
C LEU A 352 -9.63 9.91 17.18
N ASN A 353 -10.36 9.95 16.05
CA ASN A 353 -11.56 10.73 15.83
C ASN A 353 -12.43 10.08 14.73
N SER A 354 -13.42 10.80 14.20
CA SER A 354 -14.38 10.27 13.22
C SER A 354 -13.81 9.97 11.82
N TYR A 355 -12.58 10.36 11.52
CA TYR A 355 -11.95 10.16 10.19
C TYR A 355 -10.48 9.75 10.26
N VAL A 356 -9.92 9.50 11.45
CA VAL A 356 -8.55 9.01 11.65
C VAL A 356 -8.59 7.84 12.62
N SER A 357 -8.11 6.69 12.16
CA SER A 357 -7.95 5.48 12.96
C SER A 357 -6.68 4.73 12.55
N GLN A 358 -6.18 3.88 13.44
CA GLN A 358 -4.98 3.09 13.20
C GLN A 358 -5.06 1.77 13.96
N VAL A 359 -4.43 0.75 13.41
CA VAL A 359 -4.13 -0.51 14.06
C VAL A 359 -2.62 -0.63 14.17
N VAL A 360 -2.13 -0.82 15.40
CA VAL A 360 -0.72 -1.14 15.68
C VAL A 360 -0.62 -2.63 15.91
N ARG A 361 0.25 -3.33 15.18
CA ARG A 361 0.39 -4.79 15.29
C ARG A 361 1.81 -5.19 15.65
N VAL A 362 1.91 -6.17 16.53
CA VAL A 362 3.16 -6.86 16.84
C VAL A 362 2.95 -8.35 16.62
N TYR A 363 3.67 -8.87 15.63
CA TYR A 363 3.65 -10.28 15.28
C TYR A 363 4.67 -11.05 16.12
N ASN A 364 4.29 -12.25 16.55
CA ASN A 364 5.14 -13.09 17.37
C ASN A 364 6.44 -13.48 16.61
N GLY A 365 7.59 -13.25 17.23
CA GLY A 365 8.90 -13.57 16.65
C GLY A 365 9.30 -12.69 15.46
N GLU A 366 8.71 -11.50 15.30
CA GLU A 366 9.15 -10.48 14.35
C GLU A 366 9.69 -9.24 15.11
N ASP A 367 10.86 -8.73 14.72
CA ASP A 367 11.45 -7.49 15.28
C ASP A 367 11.00 -6.27 14.45
N LYS A 368 9.69 -6.08 14.35
CA LYS A 368 9.07 -4.92 13.70
C LYS A 368 7.67 -4.67 14.27
N ILE A 369 7.25 -3.41 14.18
CA ILE A 369 5.89 -2.98 14.53
C ILE A 369 5.23 -2.51 13.24
N GLU A 370 4.02 -2.99 12.97
CA GLU A 370 3.23 -2.59 11.81
C GLU A 370 2.21 -1.53 12.21
N PHE A 371 2.16 -0.43 11.46
CA PHE A 371 1.21 0.66 11.65
C PHE A 371 0.32 0.74 10.42
N ASP A 372 -0.95 0.36 10.58
CA ASP A 372 -1.94 0.43 9.52
C ASP A 372 -2.97 1.50 9.84
N TRP A 373 -3.00 2.58 9.07
CA TRP A 373 -3.91 3.70 9.31
C TRP A 373 -4.97 3.84 8.24
N LEU A 374 -6.12 4.34 8.67
CA LEU A 374 -7.23 4.73 7.82
C LEU A 374 -7.56 6.20 8.08
N VAL A 375 -7.46 7.00 7.02
CA VAL A 375 -7.70 8.44 7.04
C VAL A 375 -8.75 8.77 5.99
N GLY A 376 -9.90 9.27 6.44
CA GLY A 376 -10.96 9.77 5.58
C GLY A 376 -12.37 9.55 6.13
N PRO A 377 -13.37 10.31 5.63
CA PRO A 377 -13.22 11.46 4.74
C PRO A 377 -12.65 12.68 5.50
N ILE A 378 -11.63 13.33 4.94
CA ILE A 378 -11.03 14.53 5.55
C ILE A 378 -12.06 15.68 5.50
N PRO A 379 -12.43 16.29 6.65
CA PRO A 379 -13.47 17.31 6.67
C PRO A 379 -12.96 18.61 6.06
N VAL A 380 -13.68 19.11 5.04
CA VAL A 380 -13.37 20.37 4.33
C VAL A 380 -14.53 21.37 4.33
N HIS A 381 -15.65 21.04 4.99
CA HIS A 381 -16.85 21.89 5.04
C HIS A 381 -16.65 23.15 5.89
N ASP A 382 -15.64 23.17 6.76
CA ASP A 382 -15.15 24.36 7.47
C ASP A 382 -14.30 25.28 6.57
N GLY A 383 -14.08 24.88 5.32
CA GLY A 383 -13.27 25.59 4.35
C GLY A 383 -11.78 25.54 4.66
N ILE A 384 -11.29 24.64 5.52
CA ILE A 384 -9.87 24.49 5.86
C ILE A 384 -9.33 23.23 5.20
N GLY A 385 -8.36 23.39 4.30
CA GLY A 385 -7.59 22.25 3.76
C GLY A 385 -6.67 21.70 4.83
N LYS A 386 -6.68 20.37 5.01
CA LYS A 386 -5.90 19.68 6.05
C LYS A 386 -4.98 18.66 5.41
N GLU A 387 -3.69 18.75 5.73
CA GLU A 387 -2.64 17.88 5.22
C GLU A 387 -2.09 17.05 6.39
N ILE A 388 -2.56 15.81 6.49
CA ILE A 388 -2.38 14.94 7.67
C ILE A 388 -1.00 14.29 7.64
N VAL A 389 -0.34 14.27 8.79
CA VAL A 389 0.99 13.69 9.00
C VAL A 389 0.97 12.76 10.21
N THR A 390 1.90 11.81 10.24
CA THR A 390 2.07 10.81 11.29
C THR A 390 3.54 10.56 11.58
#